data_AF-A0A017RXM1-F1
#
_entry.id   AF-A0A017RXM1-F1
#
_cell.length_a   1.000
_cell.length_b   1.000
_cell.length_c   1.000
_cell.angle_alpha   90.00
_cell.angle_beta   90.00
_cell.angle_gamma   90.00
#
_symmetry.space_group_name_H-M   'P 1'
#
loop_
_entity.id
_entity.type
_entity.pdbx_description
1 polymer ?
#
loop_
_entity_poly.entity_id
_entity_poly.type
_entity_poly.pdbx_seq_one_letter_code
_entity_poly.pdbx_strand_id
1 'polypeptide(L)'
;MDLNWLDLVILCIILYGALEGMLKGFLISILNIVNLIISLLAAKRLTPFVTSFIIDNTKIFENLSKIFSKRSSTLNPITLNIFKLLNYDLNSVNEMITNAFINVAVFLCIYFISTILMNIINEIIRKKIRKGIFKSIDKLGGLILGITKSLVFLFIIFAVITPIMGIIPQNSELITAIGTSKLAKYFYLGNFIIPWIQKFTI
;
A
#
# COMPACT_ATOMS: atom_id res chain seq x y z
N MET A 1 -21.74 14.82 -32.32
CA MET A 1 -20.48 14.20 -31.86
C MET A 1 -20.84 12.97 -31.08
N ASP A 2 -20.45 11.82 -31.60
CA ASP A 2 -20.82 10.50 -31.08
C ASP A 2 -19.78 10.02 -30.06
N LEU A 3 -20.11 8.97 -29.30
CA LEU A 3 -19.17 8.35 -28.37
C LEU A 3 -18.06 7.68 -29.19
N ASN A 4 -16.81 7.99 -28.88
CA ASN A 4 -15.69 7.28 -29.50
C ASN A 4 -15.27 6.05 -28.67
N TRP A 5 -14.31 5.29 -29.18
CA TRP A 5 -13.84 4.07 -28.50
C TRP A 5 -13.26 4.35 -27.10
N LEU A 6 -12.64 5.51 -26.89
CA LEU A 6 -12.07 5.89 -25.59
C LEU A 6 -13.16 6.16 -24.55
N ASP A 7 -14.27 6.78 -24.96
CA ASP A 7 -15.44 6.95 -24.08
C ASP A 7 -16.00 5.60 -23.61
N LEU A 8 -16.04 4.60 -24.50
CA LEU A 8 -16.46 3.24 -24.15
C LEU A 8 -15.48 2.59 -23.16
N VAL A 9 -14.17 2.75 -23.36
CA VAL A 9 -13.16 2.22 -22.42
C VAL A 9 -13.30 2.86 -21.04
N ILE A 10 -13.47 4.18 -20.96
CA ILE A 10 -13.69 4.90 -19.71
C ILE A 10 -14.95 4.39 -19.00
N LEU A 11 -16.06 4.24 -19.73
CA LEU A 11 -17.31 3.70 -19.19
C LEU A 11 -17.12 2.26 -18.68
N CYS A 12 -16.41 1.41 -19.41
CA CYS A 12 -16.09 0.04 -18.98
C CYS A 12 -15.27 0.02 -17.68
N ILE A 13 -14.29 0.91 -17.53
CA ILE A 13 -13.48 1.03 -16.31
C ILE A 13 -14.37 1.47 -15.12
N ILE A 14 -15.25 2.45 -15.33
CA ILE A 14 -16.17 2.92 -14.29
C ILE A 14 -17.16 1.82 -13.91
N LEU A 15 -17.77 1.15 -14.88
CA LEU A 15 -18.70 0.04 -14.67
C LEU A 15 -18.04 -1.14 -13.97
N TYR A 16 -16.83 -1.52 -14.39
CA TYR A 16 -16.07 -2.56 -13.71
C TYR A 16 -15.82 -2.20 -12.25
N GLY A 17 -15.35 -0.97 -11.98
CA GLY A 17 -15.16 -0.48 -10.61
C GLY A 17 -16.44 -0.49 -9.79
N ALA A 18 -17.56 -0.04 -10.37
CA ALA A 18 -18.87 -0.04 -9.73
C ALA A 18 -19.32 -1.46 -9.35
N LEU A 19 -19.19 -2.42 -10.28
CA LEU A 19 -19.55 -3.83 -10.03
C LEU A 19 -18.61 -4.47 -9.01
N GLU A 20 -17.29 -4.28 -9.14
CA GLU A 20 -16.30 -4.76 -8.18
C GLU A 20 -16.61 -4.25 -6.77
N GLY A 21 -16.90 -2.95 -6.65
CA GLY A 21 -17.24 -2.30 -5.40
C GLY A 21 -18.57 -2.81 -4.81
N MET A 22 -19.61 -2.94 -5.64
CA MET A 22 -20.90 -3.48 -5.22
C MET A 22 -20.80 -4.93 -4.74
N LEU A 23 -19.94 -5.75 -5.37
CA LEU A 23 -19.71 -7.15 -4.99
C LEU A 23 -18.89 -7.26 -3.69
N LYS A 24 -17.93 -6.36 -3.48
CA LYS A 24 -17.09 -6.31 -2.27
C LYS A 24 -17.84 -5.76 -1.05
N GLY A 25 -18.70 -4.77 -1.23
CA GLY A 25 -19.43 -4.09 -0.16
C GLY A 25 -18.61 -2.98 0.52
N PHE A 26 -19.32 -1.95 0.99
CA PHE A 26 -18.79 -0.77 1.66
C PHE A 26 -18.11 -1.09 2.99
N LEU A 27 -18.86 -1.74 3.88
CA LEU A 27 -18.47 -1.99 5.26
C LEU A 27 -17.24 -2.89 5.30
N ILE A 28 -17.19 -3.89 4.42
CA ILE A 28 -16.05 -4.81 4.32
C ILE A 28 -14.81 -4.06 3.85
N SER A 29 -14.96 -3.13 2.89
CA SER A 29 -13.86 -2.31 2.41
C SER A 29 -13.29 -1.43 3.53
N ILE A 30 -14.15 -0.80 4.34
CA ILE A 30 -13.73 -0.02 5.51
C ILE A 30 -13.09 -0.90 6.58
N LEU A 31 -13.71 -2.03 6.91
CA LEU A 31 -13.20 -2.97 7.91
C LEU A 31 -11.80 -3.48 7.54
N ASN A 32 -11.51 -3.71 6.26
CA ASN A 32 -10.16 -4.10 5.85
C ASN A 32 -9.13 -3.00 6.11
N ILE A 33 -9.47 -1.73 5.88
CA ILE A 33 -8.59 -0.59 6.18
C ILE A 33 -8.40 -0.45 7.69
N VAL A 34 -9.49 -0.50 8.45
CA VAL A 34 -9.46 -0.45 9.92
C VAL A 34 -8.62 -1.60 10.49
N ASN A 35 -8.75 -2.80 9.94
CA ASN A 35 -7.98 -3.96 10.36
C ASN A 35 -6.50 -3.81 10.10
N LEU A 36 -6.12 -3.29 8.94
CA LEU A 36 -4.70 -3.01 8.65
C LEU A 36 -4.12 -2.07 9.71
N ILE A 37 -4.85 -1.01 10.07
CA ILE A 37 -4.42 -0.06 11.11
C ILE A 37 -4.35 -0.75 12.47
N ILE A 38 -5.38 -1.48 12.88
CA ILE A 38 -5.41 -2.20 14.16
C ILE A 38 -4.26 -3.21 14.25
N SER A 39 -3.98 -3.97 13.18
CA SER A 39 -2.91 -4.95 13.16
C SER A 39 -1.53 -4.32 13.22
N LEU A 40 -1.31 -3.18 12.56
CA LEU A 40 -0.05 -2.42 12.69
C LEU A 40 0.11 -1.83 14.09
N LEU A 41 -0.95 -1.29 14.69
CA LEU A 41 -0.92 -0.75 16.04
C LEU A 41 -0.67 -1.84 17.08
N ALA A 42 -1.33 -2.99 16.95
CA ALA A 42 -1.12 -4.16 17.78
C ALA A 42 0.32 -4.66 17.68
N ALA A 43 0.85 -4.81 16.46
CA ALA A 43 2.24 -5.19 16.23
C ALA A 43 3.20 -4.20 16.91
N LYS A 44 3.03 -2.89 16.69
CA LYS A 44 3.87 -1.85 17.30
C LYS A 44 3.84 -1.93 18.83
N ARG A 45 2.67 -2.14 19.42
CA ARG A 45 2.49 -2.15 20.88
C ARG A 45 3.01 -3.42 21.54
N LEU A 46 2.84 -4.58 20.89
CA LEU A 46 3.19 -5.89 21.46
C LEU A 46 4.64 -6.30 21.18
N THR A 47 5.28 -5.77 20.12
CA THR A 47 6.67 -6.07 19.78
C THR A 47 7.64 -5.94 20.95
N PRO A 48 7.70 -4.82 21.70
CA PRO A 48 8.67 -4.70 22.80
C PRO A 48 8.50 -5.80 23.87
N PHE A 49 7.26 -6.14 24.20
CA PHE A 49 6.94 -7.18 25.19
C PHE A 49 7.33 -8.59 24.70
N VAL A 50 7.03 -8.89 23.44
CA VAL A 50 7.33 -10.21 22.86
C VAL A 50 8.83 -10.36 22.58
N THR A 51 9.50 -9.29 22.14
CA THR A 51 10.95 -9.29 21.93
C THR A 51 11.68 -9.55 23.24
N SER A 52 11.34 -8.86 24.34
CA SER A 52 11.98 -9.10 25.64
C SER A 52 11.75 -10.54 26.09
N PHE A 53 10.52 -11.04 26.01
CA PHE A 53 10.21 -12.43 26.36
C PHE A 53 11.04 -13.44 25.56
N ILE A 54 11.18 -13.23 24.24
CA ILE A 54 11.97 -14.13 23.40
C ILE A 54 13.46 -14.05 23.76
N ILE A 55 14.01 -12.85 23.97
CA ILE A 55 15.43 -12.69 24.32
C ILE A 55 15.72 -13.31 25.69
N ASP A 56 14.85 -13.12 26.67
CA ASP A 56 15.05 -13.60 28.03
C ASP A 56 14.92 -15.13 28.15
N ASN A 57 14.08 -15.74 27.32
CA ASN A 57 13.78 -17.18 27.40
C ASN A 57 14.47 -18.02 26.31
N THR A 58 15.16 -17.41 25.35
CA THR A 58 15.79 -18.13 24.24
C THR A 58 17.19 -17.61 23.92
N LYS A 59 18.01 -18.46 23.29
CA LYS A 59 19.37 -18.08 22.85
C LYS A 59 19.40 -17.35 21.50
N ILE A 60 18.27 -16.79 21.05
CA ILE A 60 18.18 -16.24 19.70
C ILE A 60 19.07 -15.00 19.55
N PHE A 61 19.17 -14.18 20.59
CA PHE A 61 20.04 -13.00 20.61
C PHE A 61 21.51 -13.41 20.47
N GLU A 62 21.97 -14.37 21.27
CA GLU A 62 23.35 -14.88 21.20
C GLU A 62 23.67 -15.52 19.85
N ASN A 63 22.75 -16.31 19.29
CA ASN A 63 22.97 -16.97 18.01
C ASN A 63 23.04 -15.96 16.86
N LEU A 64 22.17 -14.95 16.86
CA LEU A 64 22.17 -13.90 15.85
C LEU A 64 23.38 -12.97 16.01
N SER A 65 23.75 -12.59 17.24
CA SER A 65 24.92 -11.74 17.49
C SER A 65 26.22 -12.44 17.08
N LYS A 66 26.32 -13.76 17.24
CA LYS A 66 27.44 -14.57 16.69
C LYS A 66 27.49 -14.54 15.16
N ILE A 67 26.34 -14.62 14.49
CA ILE A 67 26.27 -14.53 13.03
C ILE A 67 26.71 -13.13 12.56
N PHE A 68 26.19 -12.07 13.19
CA PHE A 68 26.52 -10.70 12.82
C PHE A 68 27.97 -10.34 13.12
N SER A 69 28.51 -10.73 14.28
CA SER A 69 29.92 -10.52 14.62
C SER A 69 30.87 -11.25 13.68
N LYS A 70 30.54 -12.48 13.26
CA LYS A 70 31.32 -13.22 12.26
C LYS A 70 31.30 -12.54 10.90
N ARG A 71 30.19 -11.90 10.52
CA ARG A 71 30.10 -11.16 9.25
C ARG A 71 30.78 -9.80 9.35
N SER A 72 30.65 -9.10 10.47
CA SER A 72 31.26 -7.78 10.65
C SER A 72 32.78 -7.85 10.82
N SER A 73 33.34 -8.94 11.33
CA SER A 73 34.80 -9.15 11.36
C SER A 73 35.43 -9.34 9.98
N THR A 74 34.63 -9.65 8.95
CA THR A 74 35.07 -9.72 7.55
C THR A 74 34.93 -8.40 6.79
N LEU A 75 34.53 -7.32 7.47
CA LEU A 75 34.42 -6.00 6.86
C LEU A 75 35.79 -5.46 6.45
N ASN A 76 35.80 -4.70 5.35
CA ASN A 76 37.00 -4.02 4.88
C ASN A 76 37.47 -2.98 5.93
N PRO A 77 38.79 -2.79 6.12
CA PRO A 77 39.33 -1.76 7.01
C PRO A 77 38.76 -0.35 6.78
N ILE A 78 38.38 0.00 5.54
CA ILE A 78 37.76 1.29 5.22
C ILE A 78 36.40 1.45 5.94
N THR A 79 35.53 0.44 5.91
CA THR A 79 34.22 0.51 6.58
C THR A 79 34.36 0.47 8.11
N LEU A 80 35.34 -0.27 8.62
CA LEU A 80 35.68 -0.26 10.05
C LEU A 80 36.11 1.14 10.52
N ASN A 81 36.95 1.83 9.74
CA ASN A 81 37.39 3.18 10.07
C ASN A 81 36.23 4.18 10.05
N ILE A 82 35.26 4.03 9.15
CA ILE A 82 34.05 4.87 9.14
C ILE A 82 33.27 4.73 10.45
N PHE A 83 33.04 3.50 10.95
CA PHE A 83 32.34 3.33 12.23
C PHE A 83 33.10 3.95 13.40
N LYS A 84 34.42 3.77 13.45
CA LYS A 84 35.27 4.39 14.48
C LYS A 84 35.24 5.91 14.43
N LEU A 85 35.24 6.52 13.23
CA LEU A 85 35.11 7.96 13.05
C LEU A 85 33.75 8.49 13.52
N LEU A 86 32.69 7.68 13.37
CA LEU A 86 31.35 7.97 13.90
C LEU A 86 31.22 7.65 15.40
N ASN A 87 32.33 7.31 16.07
CA ASN A 87 32.38 6.96 17.48
C ASN A 87 31.53 5.73 17.87
N TYR A 88 31.30 4.82 16.91
CA TYR A 88 30.65 3.53 17.12
C TYR A 88 31.69 2.40 17.09
N ASP A 89 31.71 1.56 18.13
CA ASP A 89 32.50 0.34 18.12
C ASP A 89 31.74 -0.80 17.40
N LEU A 90 32.47 -1.80 16.92
CA LEU A 90 31.88 -2.93 16.18
C LEU A 90 30.89 -3.73 17.03
N ASN A 91 31.11 -3.80 18.34
CA ASN A 91 30.24 -4.55 19.24
C ASN A 91 28.89 -3.86 19.38
N SER A 92 28.84 -2.54 19.59
CA SER A 92 27.59 -1.79 19.63
C SER A 92 26.84 -1.87 18.31
N VAL A 93 27.55 -1.80 17.17
CA VAL A 93 26.92 -1.97 15.85
C VAL A 93 26.29 -3.37 15.72
N ASN A 94 27.01 -4.42 16.13
CA ASN A 94 26.48 -5.78 16.10
C ASN A 94 25.25 -5.95 17.00
N GLU A 95 25.25 -5.37 18.20
CA GLU A 95 24.11 -5.40 19.12
C GLU A 95 22.90 -4.64 18.56
N MET A 96 23.11 -3.45 17.99
CA MET A 96 22.07 -2.67 17.33
C MET A 96 21.43 -3.43 16.17
N ILE A 97 22.24 -4.04 15.31
CA ILE A 97 21.76 -4.86 14.19
C ILE A 97 20.99 -6.08 14.70
N THR A 98 21.51 -6.76 15.72
CA THR A 98 20.86 -7.93 16.33
C THR A 98 19.48 -7.56 16.89
N ASN A 99 19.40 -6.49 17.69
CA ASN A 99 18.14 -6.00 18.26
C ASN A 99 17.16 -5.55 17.18
N ALA A 100 17.63 -4.82 16.15
CA ALA A 100 16.79 -4.39 15.04
C ALA A 100 16.22 -5.60 14.28
N PHE A 101 17.04 -6.62 14.02
CA PHE A 101 16.62 -7.81 13.31
C PHE A 101 15.55 -8.58 14.07
N ILE A 102 15.74 -8.80 15.37
CA ILE A 102 14.75 -9.48 16.23
C ILE A 102 13.47 -8.65 16.30
N ASN A 103 13.55 -7.34 16.55
CA ASN A 103 12.37 -6.48 16.63
C ASN A 103 11.56 -6.46 15.33
N VAL A 104 12.22 -6.38 14.17
CA VAL A 104 11.53 -6.43 12.87
C VAL A 104 10.88 -7.79 12.65
N ALA A 105 11.58 -8.89 12.96
CA ALA A 105 11.02 -10.23 12.83
C ALA A 105 9.80 -10.43 13.73
N VAL A 106 9.89 -10.03 15.01
CA VAL A 106 8.80 -10.10 15.98
C VAL A 106 7.62 -9.22 15.56
N PHE A 107 7.89 -7.99 15.11
CA PHE A 107 6.87 -7.09 14.60
C PHE A 107 6.10 -7.72 13.43
N LEU A 108 6.81 -8.30 12.47
CA LEU A 108 6.19 -8.97 11.32
C LEU A 108 5.36 -10.18 11.77
N CYS A 109 5.89 -11.02 12.65
CA CYS A 109 5.15 -12.16 13.21
C CYS A 109 3.85 -11.73 13.88
N ILE A 110 3.89 -10.70 14.74
CA ILE A 110 2.69 -10.19 15.42
C ILE A 110 1.73 -9.56 14.42
N TYR A 111 2.23 -8.80 13.43
CA TYR A 111 1.42 -8.23 12.37
C TYR A 111 0.67 -9.31 11.59
N PHE A 112 1.34 -10.40 11.20
CA PHE A 112 0.70 -11.51 10.50
C PHE A 112 -0.34 -12.21 11.36
N ILE A 113 -0.02 -12.54 12.62
CA ILE A 113 -0.95 -13.17 13.56
C ILE A 113 -2.17 -12.27 13.77
N SER A 114 -1.95 -10.98 14.02
CA SER A 114 -3.04 -10.01 14.21
C SER A 114 -3.91 -9.90 12.95
N THR A 115 -3.29 -9.86 11.76
CA THR A 115 -4.04 -9.81 10.50
C THR A 115 -4.91 -11.04 10.32
N ILE A 116 -4.40 -12.23 10.65
CA ILE A 116 -5.19 -13.47 10.61
C ILE A 116 -6.37 -13.40 11.57
N LEU A 117 -6.16 -12.97 12.81
CA LEU A 117 -7.22 -12.82 13.82
C LEU A 117 -8.29 -11.81 13.36
N MET A 118 -7.88 -10.65 12.87
CA MET A 118 -8.78 -9.61 12.37
C MET A 118 -9.57 -10.08 11.14
N ASN A 119 -8.97 -10.88 10.26
CA ASN A 119 -9.66 -11.47 9.12
C ASN A 119 -10.74 -12.48 9.53
N ILE A 120 -10.51 -13.28 10.58
CA ILE A 120 -11.53 -14.17 11.14
C ILE A 120 -12.73 -13.36 11.64
N ILE A 121 -12.48 -12.26 12.37
CA ILE A 121 -13.54 -11.35 12.85
C ILE A 121 -14.30 -10.75 11.66
N ASN A 122 -13.61 -10.31 10.61
CA ASN A 122 -14.24 -9.76 9.41
C ASN A 122 -15.17 -10.76 8.73
N GLU A 123 -14.81 -12.04 8.67
CA GLU A 123 -15.67 -13.05 8.06
C GLU A 123 -16.96 -13.28 8.86
N ILE A 124 -16.91 -13.16 10.19
CA ILE A 124 -18.11 -13.20 11.04
C ILE A 124 -19.01 -11.99 10.75
N ILE A 125 -18.43 -10.79 10.71
CA ILE A 125 -19.16 -9.54 10.43
C ILE A 125 -19.76 -9.59 9.01
N ARG A 126 -18.99 -10.02 8.01
CA ARG A 126 -19.42 -10.19 6.61
C ARG A 126 -20.66 -11.08 6.52
N LYS A 127 -20.65 -12.24 7.19
CA LYS A 127 -21.79 -13.17 7.20
C LYS A 127 -23.05 -12.51 7.76
N LYS A 128 -22.92 -11.68 8.81
CA LYS A 128 -24.04 -10.95 9.42
C LYS A 128 -24.59 -9.87 8.48
N ILE A 129 -23.73 -9.06 7.87
CA ILE A 129 -24.12 -7.99 6.94
C ILE A 129 -24.85 -8.58 5.72
N ARG A 130 -24.31 -9.66 5.14
CA ARG A 130 -24.86 -10.26 3.92
C ARG A 130 -26.25 -10.88 4.09
N LYS A 131 -26.61 -11.27 5.32
CA LYS A 131 -27.92 -11.84 5.68
C LYS A 131 -28.90 -10.82 6.25
N GLY A 132 -28.42 -9.62 6.64
CA GLY A 132 -29.23 -8.61 7.32
C GLY A 132 -29.84 -7.56 6.40
N ILE A 133 -30.62 -6.66 7.01
CA ILE A 133 -31.30 -5.52 6.35
C ILE A 133 -30.29 -4.54 5.72
N PHE A 134 -29.08 -4.44 6.28
CA PHE A 134 -28.03 -3.55 5.81
C PHE A 134 -27.34 -4.00 4.50
N LYS A 135 -27.69 -5.17 3.95
CA LYS A 135 -27.10 -5.69 2.70
C LYS A 135 -27.21 -4.70 1.53
N SER A 136 -28.36 -4.04 1.39
CA SER A 136 -28.59 -3.09 0.28
C SER A 136 -27.75 -1.82 0.45
N ILE A 137 -27.63 -1.32 1.68
CA ILE A 137 -26.79 -0.15 2.01
C ILE A 137 -25.31 -0.49 1.79
N ASP A 138 -24.88 -1.67 2.22
CA ASP A 138 -23.50 -2.14 2.03
C ASP A 138 -23.13 -2.25 0.54
N LYS A 139 -24.03 -2.80 -0.28
CA LYS A 139 -23.86 -2.85 -1.74
C LYS A 139 -23.83 -1.46 -2.37
N LEU A 140 -24.72 -0.56 -1.96
CA LEU A 140 -24.79 0.79 -2.51
C LEU A 140 -23.55 1.59 -2.17
N GLY A 141 -23.10 1.56 -0.92
CA GLY A 141 -21.84 2.20 -0.53
C GLY A 141 -20.64 1.55 -1.24
N GLY A 142 -20.69 0.24 -1.47
CA GLY A 142 -19.69 -0.48 -2.26
C GLY A 142 -19.64 0.01 -3.69
N LEU A 143 -20.80 0.21 -4.32
CA LEU A 143 -20.92 0.79 -5.66
C LEU A 143 -20.31 2.20 -5.71
N ILE A 144 -20.64 3.07 -4.75
CA ILE A 144 -20.10 4.43 -4.67
C ILE A 144 -18.57 4.39 -4.51
N LEU A 145 -18.04 3.60 -3.58
CA LEU A 145 -16.59 3.44 -3.41
C LEU A 145 -15.92 2.89 -4.67
N GLY A 146 -16.57 1.95 -5.35
CA GLY A 146 -16.10 1.37 -6.60
C GLY A 146 -15.96 2.39 -7.73
N ILE A 147 -16.97 3.24 -7.90
CA ILE A 147 -16.95 4.37 -8.84
C ILE A 147 -15.86 5.36 -8.44
N THR A 148 -15.79 5.76 -7.16
CA THR A 148 -14.76 6.70 -6.71
C THR A 148 -13.35 6.17 -6.96
N LYS A 149 -13.11 4.88 -6.67
CA LYS A 149 -11.84 4.20 -6.94
C LYS A 149 -11.48 4.21 -8.43
N SER A 150 -12.43 3.90 -9.31
CA SER A 150 -12.18 3.89 -10.76
C SER A 150 -12.00 5.31 -11.33
N LEU A 151 -12.70 6.31 -10.81
CA LEU A 151 -12.47 7.71 -11.17
C LEU A 151 -11.06 8.17 -10.79
N VAL A 152 -10.60 7.90 -9.56
CA VAL A 152 -9.23 8.22 -9.12
C VAL A 152 -8.20 7.50 -10.01
N PHE A 153 -8.43 6.23 -10.33
CA PHE A 153 -7.57 5.47 -11.24
C PHE A 153 -7.48 6.11 -12.65
N LEU A 154 -8.61 6.56 -13.20
CA LEU A 154 -8.65 7.28 -14.47
C LEU A 154 -7.87 8.61 -14.39
N PHE A 155 -8.03 9.39 -13.32
CA PHE A 155 -7.23 10.60 -13.12
C PHE A 155 -5.72 10.30 -13.09
N ILE A 156 -5.30 9.21 -12.44
CA ILE A 156 -3.89 8.79 -12.44
C ILE A 156 -3.43 8.43 -13.85
N ILE A 157 -4.21 7.64 -14.60
CA ILE A 157 -3.90 7.29 -15.99
C ILE A 157 -3.72 8.55 -16.84
N PHE A 158 -4.68 9.47 -16.79
CA PHE A 158 -4.61 10.70 -17.59
C PHE A 158 -3.45 11.61 -17.16
N ALA A 159 -3.13 11.66 -15.86
CA ALA A 159 -1.97 12.42 -15.37
C ALA A 159 -0.65 11.86 -15.94
N VAL A 160 -0.53 10.54 -16.05
CA VAL A 160 0.64 9.88 -16.66
C VAL A 160 0.66 10.05 -18.18
N ILE A 161 -0.51 10.05 -18.83
CA ILE A 161 -0.62 10.24 -20.29
C ILE A 161 -0.21 11.66 -20.70
N THR A 162 -0.49 12.69 -19.90
CA THR A 162 -0.19 14.09 -20.24
C THR A 162 1.25 14.34 -20.69
N PRO A 163 2.33 13.95 -19.96
CA PRO A 163 3.70 14.14 -20.45
C PRO A 163 4.01 13.31 -21.71
N ILE A 164 3.36 12.16 -21.89
CA ILE A 164 3.59 11.27 -23.04
C ILE A 164 3.02 11.87 -24.34
N MET A 165 1.95 12.67 -24.24
CA MET A 165 1.34 13.35 -25.40
C MET A 165 2.31 14.27 -26.15
N GLY A 166 3.29 14.87 -25.45
CA GLY A 166 4.31 15.71 -26.07
C GLY A 166 5.31 14.94 -26.93
N ILE A 167 5.36 13.61 -26.80
CA ILE A 167 6.35 12.73 -27.45
C ILE A 167 5.72 11.91 -28.58
N ILE A 168 4.43 11.61 -28.50
CA ILE A 168 3.72 10.77 -29.48
C ILE A 168 3.48 11.53 -30.81
N PRO A 169 3.56 10.86 -31.97
CA PRO A 169 3.21 11.45 -33.27
C PRO A 169 1.79 12.03 -33.31
N GLN A 170 1.66 13.25 -33.84
CA GLN A 170 0.39 14.01 -33.84
C GLN A 170 -0.73 13.36 -34.65
N ASN A 171 -0.40 12.46 -35.58
CA ASN A 171 -1.35 11.67 -36.36
C ASN A 171 -1.79 10.36 -35.68
N SER A 172 -1.36 10.10 -34.43
CA SER A 172 -1.72 8.88 -33.71
C SER A 172 -3.21 8.83 -33.39
N GLU A 173 -3.79 7.62 -33.44
CA GLU A 173 -5.18 7.36 -33.07
C GLU A 173 -5.49 7.76 -31.61
N LEU A 174 -4.48 7.78 -30.74
CA LEU A 174 -4.64 8.08 -29.33
C LEU A 174 -4.85 9.58 -29.09
N ILE A 175 -4.12 10.44 -29.80
CA ILE A 175 -4.30 11.90 -29.74
C ILE A 175 -5.68 12.28 -30.28
N THR A 176 -6.07 11.69 -31.42
CA THR A 176 -7.39 11.96 -32.01
C THR A 176 -8.52 11.44 -31.12
N ALA A 177 -8.36 10.26 -30.50
CA ALA A 177 -9.34 9.73 -29.55
C ALA A 177 -9.49 10.59 -28.30
N ILE A 178 -8.41 11.13 -27.73
CA ILE A 178 -8.52 12.04 -26.58
C ILE A 178 -9.17 13.36 -26.99
N GLY A 179 -8.75 13.94 -28.11
CA GLY A 179 -9.28 15.23 -28.57
C GLY A 179 -10.76 15.21 -28.94
N THR A 180 -11.28 14.06 -29.40
CA THR A 180 -12.68 13.89 -29.80
C THR A 180 -13.57 13.29 -28.70
N SER A 181 -12.98 12.78 -27.61
CA SER A 181 -13.72 12.10 -26.55
C SER A 181 -14.50 13.08 -25.65
N LYS A 182 -15.74 12.71 -25.32
CA LYS A 182 -16.58 13.50 -24.41
C LYS A 182 -16.17 13.36 -22.96
N LEU A 183 -15.70 12.18 -22.56
CA LEU A 183 -15.36 11.87 -21.17
C LEU A 183 -13.91 12.18 -20.85
N ALA A 184 -12.98 11.89 -21.76
CA ALA A 184 -11.54 12.08 -21.55
C ALA A 184 -11.20 13.52 -21.19
N LYS A 185 -11.89 14.51 -21.78
CA LYS A 185 -11.66 15.93 -21.47
C LYS A 185 -11.81 16.25 -19.97
N TYR A 186 -12.70 15.57 -19.24
CA TYR A 186 -12.89 15.82 -17.80
C TYR A 186 -11.71 15.29 -16.98
N PHE A 187 -11.15 14.14 -17.36
CA PHE A 187 -9.99 13.55 -16.70
C PHE A 187 -8.67 14.21 -17.10
N TYR A 188 -8.62 14.82 -18.29
CA TYR A 188 -7.45 15.54 -18.78
C TYR A 188 -7.40 16.98 -18.27
N LEU A 189 -8.47 17.77 -18.49
CA LEU A 189 -8.51 19.19 -18.10
C LEU A 189 -8.80 19.38 -16.60
N GLY A 190 -9.65 18.54 -16.02
CA GLY A 190 -10.00 18.57 -14.60
C GLY A 190 -9.03 17.80 -13.71
N ASN A 191 -7.85 17.43 -14.21
CA ASN A 191 -6.94 16.55 -13.49
C ASN A 191 -6.32 17.24 -12.27
N PHE A 192 -6.88 16.99 -11.09
CA PHE A 192 -6.39 17.56 -9.83
C PHE A 192 -5.04 16.97 -9.39
N ILE A 193 -4.59 15.85 -9.96
CA ILE A 193 -3.33 15.19 -9.60
C ILE A 193 -2.14 15.92 -10.23
N ILE A 194 -2.30 16.47 -11.44
CA ILE A 194 -1.21 17.16 -12.16
C ILE A 194 -0.60 18.31 -11.33
N PRO A 195 -1.40 19.26 -10.78
CA PRO A 195 -0.85 20.32 -9.92
C PRO A 195 -0.13 19.78 -8.67
N TRP A 196 -0.55 18.62 -8.17
CA TRP A 196 0.07 17.98 -7.01
C TRP A 196 1.44 17.41 -7.35
N ILE A 197 1.58 16.74 -8.50
CA ILE A 197 2.85 16.20 -8.98
C ILE A 197 3.86 17.32 -9.25
N GLN A 198 3.43 18.41 -9.88
CA GLN A 198 4.31 19.53 -10.25
C GLN A 198 4.94 20.23 -9.03
N LYS A 199 4.25 20.25 -7.89
CA LYS A 199 4.81 20.79 -6.63
C LYS A 199 6.00 20.00 -6.07
N PHE A 200 6.20 18.74 -6.45
CA PHE A 200 7.35 17.93 -6.00
C PHE A 200 8.58 18.06 -6.91
N THR A 201 8.45 18.75 -8.04
CA THR A 201 9.50 18.92 -9.06
C THR A 201 10.14 20.31 -9.05
N ILE A 202 9.90 21.10 -8.00
CA ILE A 202 10.51 22.40 -7.70
C ILE A 202 11.14 22.29 -6.31
#